data_AF-A0A8H4ENH9-F1
#
_entry.id   AF-A0A8H4ENH9-F1
#
_cell.length_a   1.000
_cell.length_b   1.000
_cell.length_c   1.000
_cell.angle_alpha   90.00
_cell.angle_beta   90.00
_cell.angle_gamma   90.00
#
_symmetry.space_group_name_H-M   'P 1'
#
loop_
_entity.id
_entity.type
_entity.pdbx_description
1 polymer ?
#
loop_
_entity_poly.entity_id
_entity_poly.type
_entity_poly.pdbx_seq_one_letter_code
_entity_poly.pdbx_strand_id
1 'polypeptide(L)'
;MTLLSTLMQQLLATIPLLLAIPNNSVITIYIDNLSAIKNLINPPFFKLIQNKNWGIISIINSIKSTKNISITPIKVELHSTSSLHNQADLLAKQDSDKPIIEISYTYFKLPTHFLWNNYIITHKARSFIKNIIKIQELIFWSSLKFFNNYTLDIN
;
A
#
# COMPACT_ATOMS: atom_id res chain seq x y z
N MET A 1 -7.53 -22.22 -1.18
CA MET A 1 -7.50 -21.85 0.25
C MET A 1 -6.64 -20.62 0.43
N THR A 2 -7.21 -19.42 0.32
CA THR A 2 -6.53 -18.18 0.67
C THR A 2 -7.35 -17.53 1.77
N LEU A 3 -6.86 -17.64 3.01
CA LEU A 3 -7.20 -16.74 4.13
C LEU A 3 -7.08 -15.28 3.63
N LEU A 4 -7.37 -14.25 4.42
CA LEU A 4 -6.85 -12.91 4.13
C LEU A 4 -5.30 -12.92 4.15
N SER A 5 -4.63 -13.68 3.28
CA SER A 5 -3.24 -14.11 3.48
C SER A 5 -2.25 -13.04 3.05
N THR A 6 -2.70 -12.10 2.20
CA THR A 6 -1.84 -11.03 1.73
C THR A 6 -1.92 -9.83 2.66
N LEU A 7 -0.74 -9.29 3.01
CA LEU A 7 -0.59 -8.04 3.76
C LEU A 7 -1.47 -6.90 3.21
N MET A 8 -1.64 -6.84 1.88
CA MET A 8 -2.43 -5.82 1.21
C MET A 8 -3.92 -5.92 1.56
N GLN A 9 -4.51 -7.11 1.49
CA GLN A 9 -5.94 -7.29 1.76
C GLN A 9 -6.29 -6.97 3.22
N GLN A 10 -5.45 -7.37 4.18
CA GLN A 10 -5.67 -7.04 5.59
C GLN A 10 -5.64 -5.54 5.85
N LEU A 11 -4.68 -4.84 5.25
CA LEU A 11 -4.61 -3.37 5.34
C LEU A 11 -5.83 -2.71 4.66
N LEU A 12 -6.26 -3.22 3.50
CA LEU A 12 -7.45 -2.70 2.82
C LEU A 12 -8.73 -2.91 3.64
N ALA A 13 -8.89 -4.08 4.27
CA ALA A 13 -10.03 -4.36 5.15
C ALA A 13 -10.08 -3.42 6.37
N THR A 14 -8.95 -2.82 6.75
CA THR A 14 -8.91 -1.86 7.87
C THR A 14 -9.55 -0.52 7.50
N ILE A 15 -9.57 -0.14 6.22
CA ILE A 15 -10.15 1.15 5.77
C ILE A 15 -11.66 1.25 6.06
N PRO A 16 -12.53 0.35 5.55
CA PRO A 16 -13.97 0.43 5.80
C PRO A 16 -14.30 0.31 7.28
N LEU A 17 -13.54 -0.51 8.02
CA LEU A 17 -13.64 -0.63 9.47
C LEU A 17 -13.47 0.74 10.15
N LEU A 18 -12.39 1.46 9.84
CA LEU A 18 -12.11 2.77 10.43
C LEU A 18 -13.10 3.86 9.99
N LEU A 19 -13.65 3.75 8.79
CA LEU A 19 -14.70 4.65 8.32
C LEU A 19 -16.01 4.44 9.09
N ALA A 20 -16.37 3.20 9.44
CA ALA A 20 -17.59 2.89 10.18
C ALA A 20 -17.52 3.26 11.68
N ILE A 21 -16.33 3.28 12.28
CA ILE A 21 -16.12 3.53 13.72
C ILE A 21 -16.34 5.01 14.07
N PRO A 22 -16.96 5.39 15.20
CA PRO A 22 -17.13 6.80 15.54
C PRO A 22 -15.80 7.52 15.85
N ASN A 23 -15.82 8.86 15.81
CA ASN A 23 -14.66 9.67 16.17
C ASN A 23 -14.30 9.48 17.67
N ASN A 24 -13.04 9.70 18.03
CA ASN A 24 -12.50 9.57 19.40
C ASN A 24 -12.63 8.15 20.00
N SER A 25 -12.42 7.12 19.19
CA SER A 25 -12.56 5.72 19.62
C SER A 25 -11.22 5.05 19.91
N VAL A 26 -11.23 4.11 20.85
CA VAL A 26 -10.11 3.18 21.07
C VAL A 26 -10.59 1.79 20.69
N ILE A 27 -9.92 1.16 19.73
CA ILE A 27 -10.34 -0.13 19.17
C ILE A 27 -9.22 -1.15 19.19
N THR A 28 -9.59 -2.41 19.39
CA THR A 28 -8.69 -3.55 19.26
C THR A 28 -8.97 -4.25 17.94
N ILE A 29 -7.92 -4.49 17.15
CA ILE A 29 -8.03 -5.20 15.86
C ILE A 29 -7.24 -6.49 15.93
N TYR A 30 -7.90 -7.60 15.66
CA TYR A 30 -7.29 -8.92 15.61
C TYR A 30 -6.76 -9.19 14.20
N ILE A 31 -5.46 -9.46 14.09
CA ILE A 31 -4.76 -9.56 12.80
C ILE A 31 -3.82 -10.76 12.81
N ASP A 32 -3.86 -11.54 11.74
CA ASP A 32 -3.04 -12.75 11.54
C ASP A 32 -1.70 -12.47 10.84
N ASN A 33 -1.43 -11.26 10.33
CA ASN A 33 -0.13 -10.89 9.74
C ASN A 33 0.68 -9.92 10.60
N LEU A 34 1.90 -10.33 11.00
CA LEU A 34 2.81 -9.49 11.79
C LEU A 34 3.27 -8.23 11.05
N SER A 35 3.42 -8.29 9.72
CA SER A 35 3.75 -7.10 8.93
C SER A 35 2.62 -6.09 8.90
N ALA A 36 1.35 -6.53 8.93
CA ALA A 36 0.20 -5.62 9.00
C ALA A 36 0.19 -4.89 10.36
N ILE A 37 0.39 -5.63 11.44
CA ILE A 37 0.52 -5.08 12.80
C ILE A 37 1.63 -4.02 12.86
N LYS A 38 2.84 -4.34 12.35
CA LYS A 38 3.96 -3.39 12.31
C LYS A 38 3.59 -2.10 11.58
N ASN A 39 2.92 -2.20 10.43
CA ASN A 39 2.50 -1.03 9.64
C ASN A 39 1.39 -0.20 10.32
N LEU A 40 0.55 -0.81 11.16
CA LEU A 40 -0.54 -0.12 11.86
C LEU A 40 -0.10 0.61 13.14
N ILE A 41 0.88 0.04 13.86
CA ILE A 41 1.45 0.65 15.07
C ILE A 41 2.44 1.74 14.67
N ASN A 42 3.47 1.36 13.91
CA ASN A 42 4.62 2.21 13.61
C ASN A 42 4.88 2.20 12.09
N PRO A 43 4.07 2.93 11.31
CA PRO A 43 4.34 3.09 9.89
C PRO A 43 5.72 3.76 9.70
N PRO A 44 6.62 3.20 8.88
CA PRO A 44 7.98 3.72 8.76
C PRO A 44 7.97 5.10 8.08
N PHE A 45 8.03 6.17 8.88
CA PHE A 45 7.93 7.57 8.46
C PHE A 45 8.88 7.92 7.30
N PHE A 46 10.13 7.45 7.34
CA PHE A 46 11.17 7.81 6.36
C PHE A 46 11.27 6.88 5.15
N LYS A 47 10.45 5.81 5.07
CA LYS A 47 10.52 4.79 3.99
C LYS A 47 9.19 4.56 3.29
N LEU A 48 8.23 5.47 3.41
CA LEU A 48 6.91 5.34 2.79
C LEU A 48 7.02 5.05 1.28
N ILE A 49 7.82 5.80 0.54
CA ILE A 49 8.01 5.61 -0.92
C ILE A 49 8.60 4.23 -1.30
N GLN A 50 9.27 3.57 -0.37
CA GLN A 50 9.88 2.24 -0.59
C GLN A 50 8.92 1.09 -0.23
N ASN A 51 7.90 1.37 0.58
CA ASN A 51 6.90 0.38 0.97
C ASN A 51 5.88 0.19 -0.15
N LYS A 52 5.61 -1.06 -0.55
CA LYS A 52 4.65 -1.37 -1.63
C LYS A 52 3.24 -0.86 -1.28
N ASN A 53 2.87 -0.89 0.00
CA ASN A 53 1.51 -0.61 0.47
C ASN A 53 1.39 0.80 1.10
N TRP A 54 2.32 1.71 0.77
CA TRP A 54 2.40 3.03 1.40
C TRP A 54 1.15 3.87 1.24
N GLY A 55 0.48 3.80 0.08
CA GLY A 55 -0.77 4.52 -0.17
C GLY A 55 -1.86 4.08 0.80
N ILE A 56 -2.07 2.77 0.92
CA ILE A 56 -3.04 2.17 1.85
C ILE A 56 -2.71 2.57 3.30
N ILE A 57 -1.45 2.45 3.70
CA ILE A 57 -0.99 2.83 5.06
C ILE A 57 -1.23 4.32 5.33
N SER A 58 -0.98 5.17 4.34
CA SER A 58 -1.15 6.62 4.47
C SER A 58 -2.63 7.00 4.58
N ILE A 59 -3.51 6.33 3.83
CA ILE A 59 -4.97 6.48 3.98
C ILE A 59 -5.41 6.08 5.39
N ILE A 60 -4.98 4.92 5.87
CA ILE A 60 -5.28 4.45 7.23
C ILE A 60 -4.83 5.48 8.28
N ASN A 61 -3.61 5.99 8.18
CA ASN A 61 -3.09 7.00 9.10
C ASN A 61 -3.87 8.32 9.04
N SER A 62 -4.27 8.72 7.83
CA SER A 62 -5.10 9.91 7.62
C SER A 62 -6.45 9.76 8.33
N ILE A 63 -7.13 8.62 8.18
CA ILE A 63 -8.40 8.34 8.84
C ILE A 63 -8.22 8.30 10.36
N LYS A 64 -7.20 7.58 10.86
CA LYS A 64 -6.89 7.50 12.31
C LYS A 64 -6.68 8.89 12.91
N SER A 65 -5.89 9.73 12.26
CA SER A 65 -5.58 11.09 12.72
C SER A 65 -6.83 11.98 12.70
N THR A 66 -7.54 12.00 11.57
CA THR A 66 -8.74 12.84 11.37
C THR A 66 -9.85 12.49 12.35
N LYS A 67 -10.08 11.19 12.59
CA LYS A 67 -11.13 10.72 13.50
C LYS A 67 -10.65 10.53 14.93
N ASN A 68 -9.39 10.81 15.23
CA ASN A 68 -8.75 10.56 16.52
C ASN A 68 -9.01 9.11 17.03
N ILE A 69 -8.70 8.11 16.21
CA ILE A 69 -8.87 6.69 16.53
C ILE A 69 -7.55 6.09 16.97
N SER A 70 -7.53 5.52 18.18
CA SER A 70 -6.41 4.71 18.67
C SER A 70 -6.66 3.23 18.36
N ILE A 71 -5.63 2.53 17.87
CA ILE A 71 -5.73 1.13 17.47
C ILE A 71 -4.73 0.30 18.29
N THR A 72 -5.22 -0.75 18.95
CA THR A 72 -4.44 -1.79 19.62
C THR A 72 -4.52 -3.08 18.82
N PRO A 73 -3.60 -3.32 17.86
CA PRO A 73 -3.62 -4.54 17.07
C PRO A 73 -3.08 -5.74 17.87
N ILE A 74 -3.81 -6.86 17.84
CA ILE A 74 -3.46 -8.11 18.52
C ILE A 74 -3.17 -9.18 17.48
N LYS A 75 -2.02 -9.85 17.62
CA LYS A 75 -1.65 -10.98 16.77
C LYS A 75 -2.53 -12.18 17.10
N VAL A 76 -3.13 -12.75 16.07
CA VAL A 76 -3.86 -14.02 16.16
C VAL A 76 -3.14 -15.08 15.36
N GLU A 77 -3.22 -16.33 15.83
CA GLU A 77 -2.68 -17.48 15.12
C GLU A 77 -3.53 -17.79 13.89
N LEU A 78 -2.85 -18.14 12.79
CA LEU A 78 -3.50 -18.68 11.60
C LEU A 78 -4.24 -19.95 12.03
N HIS A 79 -5.56 -20.00 11.81
CA HIS A 79 -6.46 -21.09 12.26
C HIS A 79 -6.88 -21.05 13.74
N SER A 80 -6.84 -19.89 14.39
CA SER A 80 -7.53 -19.73 15.68
C SER A 80 -9.01 -20.14 15.58
N THR A 81 -9.55 -20.74 16.63
CA THR A 81 -10.98 -21.11 16.77
C THR A 81 -11.91 -19.89 16.88
N SER A 82 -11.39 -18.68 16.67
CA SER A 82 -12.14 -17.42 16.68
C SER A 82 -13.19 -17.42 15.57
N SER A 83 -14.45 -17.61 15.96
CA SER A 83 -15.60 -17.56 15.04
C SER A 83 -15.65 -16.26 14.24
N LEU A 84 -15.33 -15.12 14.86
CA LEU A 84 -15.33 -13.80 14.20
C LEU A 84 -14.21 -13.65 13.17
N HIS A 85 -13.02 -14.17 13.46
CA HIS A 85 -11.91 -14.15 12.50
C HIS A 85 -12.25 -14.96 11.25
N ASN A 86 -12.78 -16.18 11.46
CA ASN A 86 -13.22 -17.04 10.36
C ASN A 86 -14.34 -16.39 9.55
N GLN A 87 -15.28 -15.69 10.21
CA GLN A 87 -16.33 -14.95 9.52
C GLN A 87 -15.79 -13.79 8.69
N ALA A 88 -14.85 -13.00 9.21
CA ALA A 88 -14.20 -11.92 8.46
C ALA A 88 -13.44 -12.45 7.23
N ASP A 89 -12.75 -13.58 7.37
CA ASP A 89 -12.09 -14.29 6.28
C ASP A 89 -13.07 -14.79 5.21
N LEU A 90 -14.22 -15.32 5.64
CA LEU A 90 -15.28 -15.75 4.71
C LEU A 90 -15.86 -14.54 3.95
N LEU A 91 -16.16 -13.44 4.64
CA LEU A 91 -16.66 -12.20 4.02
C LEU A 91 -15.64 -11.58 3.05
N ALA A 92 -14.34 -11.73 3.31
CA ALA A 92 -13.29 -11.27 2.42
C ALA A 92 -13.16 -12.12 1.15
N LYS A 93 -13.45 -13.43 1.24
CA LYS A 93 -13.45 -14.37 0.10
C LYS A 93 -14.69 -14.28 -0.78
N GLN A 94 -15.78 -13.71 -0.25
CA GLN A 94 -16.95 -13.43 -1.06
C GLN A 94 -16.58 -12.34 -2.08
N ASP A 95 -16.28 -12.78 -3.30
CA ASP A 95 -16.34 -11.94 -4.49
C ASP A 95 -17.81 -11.56 -4.66
N SER A 96 -18.12 -10.34 -4.28
CA SER A 96 -19.41 -9.73 -4.57
C SER A 96 -19.17 -8.39 -5.25
N ASP A 97 -20.15 -7.98 -6.04
CA ASP A 97 -20.29 -6.62 -6.58
C ASP A 97 -20.44 -5.64 -5.41
N LYS A 98 -19.34 -5.39 -4.70
CA LYS A 98 -19.32 -4.53 -3.52
C LYS A 98 -19.46 -3.09 -4.03
N PRO A 99 -20.34 -2.30 -3.39
CA PRO A 99 -20.46 -0.89 -3.74
C PRO A 99 -19.11 -0.20 -3.54
N ILE A 100 -18.80 0.72 -4.46
CA ILE A 100 -17.60 1.54 -4.37
C ILE A 100 -17.73 2.44 -3.14
N ILE A 101 -16.73 2.40 -2.26
CA ILE A 101 -16.65 3.29 -1.11
C ILE A 101 -16.00 4.58 -1.59
N GLU A 102 -16.78 5.65 -1.68
CA GLU A 102 -16.26 6.98 -1.93
C GLU A 102 -15.85 7.66 -0.62
N ILE A 103 -14.61 8.16 -0.59
CA ILE A 103 -14.05 8.84 0.57
C ILE A 103 -13.88 10.31 0.22
N SER A 104 -14.47 11.20 1.02
CA SER A 104 -14.32 12.64 0.82
C SER A 104 -12.87 13.07 1.09
N TYR A 105 -12.20 13.56 0.04
CA TYR A 105 -10.84 14.09 0.10
C TYR A 105 -10.75 15.44 0.84
N THR A 106 -11.88 16.11 1.10
CA THR A 106 -11.90 17.35 1.88
C THR A 106 -11.88 17.08 3.38
N TYR A 107 -12.45 15.95 3.81
CA TYR A 107 -12.51 15.58 5.22
C TYR A 107 -11.22 14.90 5.68
N PHE A 108 -10.65 14.00 4.86
CA PHE A 108 -9.42 13.29 5.18
C PHE A 108 -8.22 13.90 4.45
N LYS A 109 -7.10 14.09 5.16
CA LYS A 109 -5.83 14.50 4.55
C LYS A 109 -5.18 13.32 3.83
N LEU A 110 -5.69 12.98 2.65
CA LEU A 110 -5.25 11.81 1.88
C LEU A 110 -3.83 12.01 1.32
N PRO A 111 -3.04 10.93 1.14
CA PRO A 111 -1.70 11.02 0.57
C PRO A 111 -1.72 11.57 -0.86
N THR A 112 -0.75 12.43 -1.17
CA THR A 112 -0.51 12.89 -2.54
C THR A 112 0.31 11.84 -3.30
N HIS A 113 -0.14 11.49 -4.51
CA HIS A 113 0.59 10.59 -5.39
C HIS A 113 1.61 11.34 -6.25
N PHE A 114 2.70 10.66 -6.63
CA PHE A 114 3.64 11.20 -7.61
C PHE A 114 3.05 11.10 -9.01
N LEU A 115 3.27 12.13 -9.81
CA LEU A 115 2.89 12.17 -11.23
C LEU A 115 4.17 12.20 -12.07
N TRP A 116 4.20 11.40 -13.13
CA TRP A 116 5.23 11.49 -14.18
C TRP A 116 4.55 11.42 -15.54
N ASN A 117 4.72 12.46 -16.37
CA ASN A 117 4.08 12.57 -17.68
C ASN A 117 2.56 12.30 -17.63
N ASN A 118 1.86 12.88 -16.65
CA ASN A 118 0.43 12.65 -16.37
C ASN A 118 0.05 11.22 -15.94
N TYR A 119 1.02 10.32 -15.72
CA TYR A 119 0.78 9.01 -15.13
C TYR A 119 0.96 9.06 -13.62
N ILE A 120 -0.05 8.55 -12.89
CA ILE A 120 0.00 8.40 -11.44
C ILE A 120 0.92 7.23 -11.10
N ILE A 121 1.97 7.51 -10.34
CA ILE A 121 2.88 6.50 -9.81
C ILE A 121 2.30 5.97 -8.50
N THR A 122 1.50 4.92 -8.61
CA THR A 122 0.85 4.26 -7.47
C THR A 122 1.76 3.23 -6.77
N HIS A 123 2.87 2.83 -7.39
CA HIS A 123 3.76 1.76 -6.92
C HIS A 123 5.17 2.29 -6.60
N LYS A 124 5.85 1.64 -5.63
CA LYS A 124 7.25 1.90 -5.16
C LYS A 124 7.99 2.95 -6.00
N ALA A 125 7.81 4.25 -5.71
CA ALA A 125 8.33 5.29 -6.62
C ALA A 125 9.86 5.18 -6.79
N ARG A 126 10.56 4.62 -5.78
CA ARG A 126 11.98 4.25 -5.88
C ARG A 126 12.27 3.24 -7.00
N SER A 127 11.48 2.18 -7.13
CA SER A 127 11.64 1.19 -8.21
C SER A 127 11.35 1.80 -9.57
N PHE A 128 10.33 2.66 -9.63
CA PHE A 128 9.99 3.41 -10.83
C PHE A 128 11.14 4.33 -11.28
N ILE A 129 11.66 5.17 -10.37
CA ILE A 129 12.81 6.04 -10.62
C ILE A 129 14.04 5.23 -11.05
N LYS A 130 14.31 4.12 -10.35
CA LYS A 130 15.44 3.22 -10.70
C LYS A 130 15.29 2.64 -12.11
N ASN A 131 14.08 2.28 -12.52
CA ASN A 131 13.82 1.80 -13.87
C ASN A 131 14.04 2.89 -14.92
N ILE A 132 13.60 4.12 -14.66
CA ILE A 132 13.87 5.27 -15.55
C ILE A 132 15.37 5.47 -15.73
N ILE A 133 16.13 5.53 -14.63
CA ILE A 133 17.59 5.72 -14.69
C ILE A 133 18.24 4.59 -15.49
N LYS A 134 17.85 3.34 -15.24
CA LYS A 134 18.37 2.18 -15.96
C LYS A 134 18.07 2.25 -17.47
N ILE A 135 16.87 2.70 -17.85
CA ILE A 135 16.50 2.88 -19.26
C ILE A 135 17.35 4.00 -19.89
N GLN A 136 17.54 5.12 -19.19
CA GLN A 136 18.38 6.23 -19.66
C GLN A 136 19.84 5.80 -19.84
N GLU A 137 20.39 5.05 -18.88
CA GLU A 137 21.72 4.45 -19.01
C GLU A 137 21.79 3.54 -20.24
N LEU A 138 20.82 2.64 -20.43
CA LEU A 138 20.79 1.74 -21.59
C LEU A 138 20.72 2.49 -22.93
N ILE A 139 19.95 3.58 -23.01
CA ILE A 139 19.88 4.45 -24.20
C ILE A 139 21.22 5.15 -24.43
N PHE A 140 21.85 5.64 -23.37
CA PHE A 140 23.18 6.24 -23.45
C PHE A 140 24.21 5.22 -23.99
N TRP A 141 24.23 4.01 -23.42
CA TRP A 141 25.11 2.92 -23.87
C TRP A 141 24.84 2.50 -25.32
N SER A 142 23.58 2.44 -25.76
CA SER A 142 23.26 2.07 -27.15
C SER A 142 23.72 3.14 -28.14
N SER A 143 23.58 4.42 -27.79
CA SER A 143 24.07 5.53 -28.62
C SER A 143 25.60 5.51 -28.74
N LEU A 144 26.34 5.26 -27.65
CA LEU A 144 27.80 5.13 -27.69
C LEU A 144 28.29 3.97 -28.55
N LYS A 145 27.63 2.80 -28.48
CA LYS A 145 27.95 1.67 -29.37
C LYS A 145 27.71 2.01 -30.84
N PHE A 146 26.64 2.76 -31.11
CA PHE A 146 26.34 3.21 -32.47
C PHE A 146 27.45 4.14 -32.98
N PHE A 147 27.88 5.13 -32.19
CA PHE A 147 28.98 6.03 -32.58
C PHE A 147 30.34 5.35 -32.72
N ASN A 148 30.67 4.38 -31.86
CA ASN A 148 31.93 3.63 -31.96
C ASN A 148 32.01 2.79 -33.25
N ASN A 149 30.88 2.31 -33.78
CA ASN A 149 30.89 1.56 -35.04
C ASN A 149 31.20 2.47 -36.25
N TYR A 150 30.77 3.74 -36.24
CA TYR A 150 31.13 4.68 -37.31
C TYR A 150 32.59 5.12 -37.27
N THR A 151 33.23 5.12 -36.10
CA THR A 151 34.66 5.49 -35.98
C THR A 151 35.61 4.36 -36.39
N LEU A 152 35.15 3.10 -36.42
CA LEU A 152 35.96 1.96 -36.85
C LEU A 152 35.92 1.74 -38.38
N ASP A 153 34.92 2.28 -39.07
CA ASP A 153 34.79 2.20 -40.53
C ASP A 153 35.48 3.34 -41.29
N ILE A 154 36.29 4.17 -40.61
CA ILE A 154 36.99 5.34 -41.20
C ILE A 154 38.53 5.14 -41.28
N ASN A 155 39.06 3.96 -40.92
CA ASN A 155 40.49 3.65 -41.07
C ASN A 155 40.77 2.61 -42.15
#